data_AF-A0A422NVW2-F1
#
_entry.id   AF-A0A422NVW2-F1
#
_cell.length_a   1.000
_cell.length_b   1.000
_cell.length_c   1.000
_cell.angle_alpha   90.00
_cell.angle_beta   90.00
_cell.angle_gamma   90.00
#
_symmetry.space_group_name_H-M   'P 1'
#
loop_
_entity.id
_entity.type
_entity.pdbx_description
1 polymer ?
#
loop_
_entity_poly.entity_id
_entity_poly.type
_entity_poly.pdbx_seq_one_letter_code
_entity_poly.pdbx_strand_id
1 'polypeptide(L)'
;MRQQRVRGVSFKEEYICAMRRRSRFEAHALGTKTERTLLAPKDSTLADRITVVLDLDETLVYAREGPLYVRPGIEELLQFLEENCETVVWTAGMKQYAEAVVRLIDTNGSVHHTIARDSTWFRGRSCRKDLTLLGRDTETTIVFENTPDCIRGFEQNGVLVADYEGGELEDHTLYTILGLLKDLVRRRNEEHITVPEYIRSSNLLNLRVVPTDDGDEMSCYCLNAYWPELEMKISKPLKCRKFLYCIGDRRNIAVH
;
A
#
# COMPACT_ATOMS: atom_id res chain seq x y z
N MET A 1 21.67 -2.61 -1.94
CA MET A 1 20.83 -1.40 -1.85
C MET A 1 20.23 -1.16 -3.22
N ARG A 2 18.94 -1.46 -3.42
CA ARG A 2 18.21 -1.02 -4.61
C ARG A 2 17.93 0.47 -4.44
N GLN A 3 18.16 1.26 -5.49
CA GLN A 3 17.99 2.71 -5.44
C GLN A 3 16.50 3.04 -5.20
N GLN A 4 16.18 3.65 -4.06
CA GLN A 4 14.82 4.13 -3.74
C GLN A 4 14.37 5.24 -4.70
N ARG A 5 15.31 5.90 -5.38
CA ARG A 5 15.07 7.00 -6.30
C ARG A 5 14.82 6.50 -7.72
N VAL A 6 13.68 6.88 -8.31
CA VAL A 6 13.28 6.39 -9.65
C VAL A 6 13.22 7.48 -10.72
N ARG A 7 13.03 8.77 -10.38
CA ARG A 7 12.92 9.85 -11.40
C ARG A 7 13.64 11.16 -11.01
N GLY A 8 13.41 12.29 -11.69
CA GLY A 8 14.16 13.56 -11.53
C GLY A 8 13.32 14.84 -11.56
N VAL A 9 13.89 15.90 -10.97
CA VAL A 9 13.46 17.31 -10.73
C VAL A 9 12.07 17.58 -10.10
N SER A 10 10.97 16.96 -10.52
CA SER A 10 9.71 16.91 -9.75
C SER A 10 8.69 15.98 -10.43
N PHE A 11 8.55 14.75 -9.91
CA PHE A 11 7.63 13.76 -10.51
C PHE A 11 6.18 14.26 -10.47
N LYS A 12 5.75 14.85 -9.34
CA LYS A 12 4.36 15.31 -9.16
C LYS A 12 4.03 16.52 -10.02
N GLU A 13 4.96 17.47 -10.18
CA GLU A 13 4.75 18.64 -11.04
C GLU A 13 4.62 18.29 -12.53
N GLU A 14 5.34 17.26 -12.99
CA GLU A 14 5.25 16.79 -14.38
C GLU A 14 3.79 16.45 -14.77
N TYR A 15 3.08 15.76 -13.88
CA TYR A 15 1.68 15.36 -14.10
C TYR A 15 0.68 16.49 -13.81
N ILE A 16 1.04 17.48 -12.98
CA ILE A 16 0.22 18.70 -12.80
C ILE A 16 0.30 19.60 -14.05
N CYS A 17 1.48 19.74 -14.66
CA CYS A 17 1.69 20.63 -15.81
C CYS A 17 1.06 20.08 -17.11
N ALA A 18 1.05 18.76 -17.31
CA ALA A 18 0.45 18.10 -18.46
C ALA A 18 -1.06 18.40 -18.62
N MET A 19 -1.77 18.72 -17.54
CA MET A 19 -3.19 19.11 -17.54
C MET A 19 -3.44 20.49 -18.15
N ARG A 20 -2.52 21.46 -17.97
CA ARG A 20 -2.69 22.82 -18.55
C ARG A 20 -2.72 22.82 -20.08
N ARG A 21 -2.19 21.77 -20.71
CA ARG A 21 -2.15 21.63 -22.18
C ARG A 21 -3.33 20.86 -22.78
N ARG A 22 -4.20 20.25 -21.95
CA ARG A 22 -5.39 19.50 -22.40
C ARG A 22 -6.60 19.88 -21.57
N SER A 23 -7.24 20.99 -21.92
CA SER A 23 -8.59 21.30 -21.47
C SER A 23 -9.46 21.75 -22.64
N ARG A 24 -10.02 20.77 -23.36
CA ARG A 24 -11.28 20.93 -24.09
C ARG A 24 -12.09 19.64 -23.92
N PHE A 25 -13.22 19.81 -23.26
CA PHE A 25 -14.43 18.97 -23.18
C PHE A 25 -14.29 17.52 -22.74
N GLU A 26 -15.00 17.17 -21.66
CA GLU A 26 -16.24 16.40 -21.76
C GLU A 26 -17.01 16.49 -20.44
N ALA A 27 -18.21 17.07 -20.49
CA ALA A 27 -19.21 16.98 -19.44
C ALA A 27 -20.05 15.73 -19.74
N HIS A 28 -20.13 14.79 -18.80
CA HIS A 28 -21.00 13.62 -18.93
C HIS A 28 -22.18 13.70 -17.96
N ALA A 29 -23.33 13.29 -18.50
CA ALA A 29 -24.68 13.51 -18.00
C ALA A 29 -24.99 12.80 -16.66
N LEU A 30 -25.90 13.40 -15.88
CA LEU A 30 -26.49 12.80 -14.69
C LEU A 30 -27.44 11.66 -15.08
N GLY A 31 -27.02 10.43 -14.77
CA GLY A 31 -27.89 9.25 -14.72
C GLY A 31 -28.48 9.03 -13.31
N THR A 32 -29.59 8.30 -13.26
CA THR A 32 -30.40 7.97 -12.09
C THR A 32 -29.60 7.32 -10.94
N LYS A 33 -29.90 7.71 -9.69
CA LYS A 33 -29.28 7.21 -8.44
C LYS A 33 -29.62 5.74 -8.19
N THR A 34 -28.83 4.83 -8.75
CA THR A 34 -28.46 3.62 -8.01
C THR A 34 -27.40 4.00 -6.98
N GLU A 35 -27.41 3.39 -5.80
CA GLU A 35 -26.33 3.52 -4.82
C GLU A 35 -25.01 3.07 -5.47
N ARG A 36 -24.29 4.02 -6.07
CA ARG A 36 -23.03 3.77 -6.75
C ARG A 36 -21.93 3.68 -5.70
N THR A 37 -21.47 2.47 -5.43
CA THR A 37 -20.19 2.23 -4.77
C THR A 37 -19.03 2.64 -5.68
N LEU A 38 -17.87 2.93 -5.09
CA LEU A 38 -16.64 3.31 -5.79
C LEU A 38 -16.04 2.14 -6.56
N LEU A 39 -16.20 0.92 -6.05
CA LEU A 39 -15.75 -0.30 -6.70
C LEU A 39 -16.95 -1.13 -7.18
N ALA A 40 -16.75 -1.80 -8.31
CA ALA A 40 -17.63 -2.89 -8.72
C ALA A 40 -17.55 -4.05 -7.70
N PRO A 41 -18.53 -4.97 -7.68
CA PRO A 41 -18.44 -6.20 -6.88
C PRO A 41 -17.11 -6.93 -7.12
N LYS A 42 -16.60 -7.61 -6.09
CA LYS A 42 -15.35 -8.38 -6.20
C LYS A 42 -15.47 -9.43 -7.30
N ASP A 43 -14.35 -9.67 -7.98
CA ASP A 43 -14.23 -10.86 -8.82
C ASP A 43 -14.35 -12.12 -7.96
N SER A 44 -14.92 -13.19 -8.53
CA SER A 44 -15.07 -14.49 -7.86
C SER A 44 -13.76 -15.05 -7.30
N THR A 45 -12.63 -14.76 -7.94
CA THR A 45 -11.28 -15.18 -7.51
C THR A 45 -10.77 -14.45 -6.26
N LEU A 46 -11.40 -13.33 -5.91
CA LEU A 46 -11.03 -12.47 -4.78
C LEU A 46 -12.11 -12.46 -3.68
N ALA A 47 -13.22 -13.19 -3.86
CA ALA A 47 -14.41 -13.07 -3.02
C ALA A 47 -14.11 -13.23 -1.52
N ASP A 48 -13.29 -14.22 -1.16
CA ASP A 48 -12.93 -14.54 0.23
C ASP A 48 -11.68 -13.78 0.74
N ARG A 49 -11.03 -13.00 -0.12
CA ARG A 49 -9.79 -12.30 0.23
C ARG A 49 -10.09 -11.02 0.99
N ILE A 50 -9.25 -10.72 1.98
CA ILE A 50 -9.26 -9.44 2.70
C ILE A 50 -8.98 -8.31 1.71
N THR A 51 -9.74 -7.21 1.84
CA THR A 51 -9.48 -5.99 1.09
C THR A 51 -8.47 -5.13 1.85
N VAL A 52 -7.33 -4.83 1.23
CA VAL A 52 -6.30 -3.96 1.77
C VAL A 52 -6.32 -2.65 1.01
N VAL A 53 -6.67 -1.57 1.70
CA VAL A 53 -6.65 -0.21 1.19
C VAL A 53 -5.34 0.45 1.61
N LEU A 54 -4.59 0.97 0.64
CA LEU A 54 -3.33 1.68 0.87
C LEU A 54 -3.48 3.12 0.38
N ASP A 55 -3.12 4.10 1.22
CA ASP A 55 -2.78 5.42 0.69
C ASP A 55 -1.50 5.36 -0.17
N LEU A 56 -1.16 6.44 -0.87
CA LEU A 56 -0.07 6.50 -1.83
C LEU A 56 1.05 7.45 -1.38
N ASP A 57 0.76 8.75 -1.29
CA ASP A 57 1.75 9.78 -0.99
C ASP A 57 2.06 9.74 0.52
N GLU A 58 3.34 9.83 0.91
CA GLU A 58 3.79 9.66 2.30
C GLU A 58 3.49 8.28 2.93
N THR A 59 2.80 7.37 2.23
CA THR A 59 2.53 6.00 2.68
C THR A 59 3.35 4.96 1.92
N LEU A 60 3.26 4.89 0.58
CA LEU A 60 4.01 3.95 -0.26
C LEU A 60 5.17 4.62 -1.01
N VAL A 61 5.04 5.92 -1.29
CA VAL A 61 6.03 6.70 -2.03
C VAL A 61 6.14 8.11 -1.46
N TYR A 62 7.23 8.79 -1.77
CA TYR A 62 7.38 10.23 -1.53
C TYR A 62 7.67 10.94 -2.85
N ALA A 63 6.87 11.97 -3.16
CA ALA A 63 6.99 12.73 -4.41
C ALA A 63 6.62 14.21 -4.27
N ARG A 64 6.58 14.75 -3.04
CA ARG A 64 6.28 16.18 -2.82
C ARG A 64 7.39 17.08 -3.34
N GLU A 65 8.63 16.76 -2.99
CA GLU A 65 9.80 17.56 -3.31
C GLU A 65 10.83 16.72 -4.07
N GLY A 66 11.09 17.07 -5.32
CA GLY A 66 12.11 16.43 -6.13
C GLY A 66 11.70 15.07 -6.73
N PRO A 67 12.62 14.10 -6.80
CA PRO A 67 12.38 12.85 -7.51
C PRO A 67 11.37 11.94 -6.77
N LEU A 68 10.79 10.98 -7.48
CA LEU A 68 9.95 9.95 -6.84
C LEU A 68 10.85 8.98 -6.04
N TYR A 69 10.55 8.85 -4.75
CA TYR A 69 11.13 7.85 -3.88
C TYR A 69 10.12 6.75 -3.57
N VAL A 70 10.54 5.50 -3.72
CA VAL A 70 9.74 4.33 -3.38
C VAL A 70 10.11 3.87 -1.98
N ARG A 71 9.11 3.69 -1.12
CA ARG A 71 9.33 3.28 0.27
C ARG A 71 9.91 1.85 0.32
N PRO A 72 10.97 1.60 1.11
CA PRO A 72 11.54 0.26 1.25
C PRO A 72 10.51 -0.80 1.64
N GLY A 73 10.62 -1.99 1.03
CA GLY A 73 9.72 -3.12 1.27
C GLY A 73 8.51 -3.20 0.34
N ILE A 74 8.39 -2.29 -0.64
CA ILE A 74 7.23 -2.26 -1.55
C ILE A 74 7.08 -3.56 -2.35
N GLU A 75 8.18 -4.15 -2.80
CA GLU A 75 8.16 -5.32 -3.67
C GLU A 75 7.67 -6.54 -2.90
N GLU A 76 8.21 -6.75 -1.70
CA GLU A 76 7.83 -7.84 -0.81
C GLU A 76 6.38 -7.70 -0.33
N LEU A 77 5.93 -6.47 -0.11
CA LEU A 77 4.54 -6.18 0.24
C LEU A 77 3.60 -6.51 -0.92
N LEU A 78 3.87 -5.98 -2.12
CA LEU A 78 3.02 -6.18 -3.30
C LEU A 78 2.96 -7.65 -3.71
N GLN A 79 4.08 -8.37 -3.66
CA GLN A 79 4.10 -9.81 -3.94
C GLN A 79 3.16 -10.58 -3.01
N PHE A 80 3.19 -10.29 -1.71
CA PHE A 80 2.28 -10.94 -0.77
C PHE A 80 0.82 -10.58 -1.03
N LEU A 81 0.56 -9.31 -1.34
CA LEU A 81 -0.78 -8.80 -1.61
C LEU A 81 -1.42 -9.44 -2.86
N GLU A 82 -0.65 -9.63 -3.93
CA GLU A 82 -1.09 -10.31 -5.16
C GLU A 82 -1.67 -11.71 -4.88
N GLU A 83 -1.00 -12.46 -4.00
CA GLU A 83 -1.35 -13.83 -3.70
C GLU A 83 -2.52 -13.97 -2.71
N ASN A 84 -2.68 -13.00 -1.80
CA ASN A 84 -3.51 -13.20 -0.60
C ASN A 84 -4.66 -12.20 -0.42
N CYS A 85 -4.60 -11.03 -1.07
CA CYS A 85 -5.51 -9.93 -0.81
C CYS A 85 -6.18 -9.40 -2.09
N GLU A 86 -7.24 -8.62 -1.91
CA GLU A 86 -7.67 -7.62 -2.90
C GLU A 86 -7.02 -6.28 -2.53
N THR A 87 -6.21 -5.73 -3.41
CA THR A 87 -5.45 -4.50 -3.13
C THR A 87 -6.09 -3.29 -3.79
N VAL A 88 -6.35 -2.25 -2.99
CA VAL A 88 -6.90 -0.97 -3.43
C VAL A 88 -5.93 0.14 -3.07
N VAL A 89 -5.42 0.87 -4.05
CA VAL A 89 -4.78 2.17 -3.80
C VAL A 89 -5.87 3.22 -3.76
N TRP A 90 -6.08 3.87 -2.63
CA TRP A 90 -7.06 4.96 -2.49
C TRP A 90 -6.34 6.22 -2.06
N THR A 91 -6.20 7.19 -2.96
CA THR A 91 -5.38 8.37 -2.75
C THR A 91 -6.12 9.66 -3.06
N ALA A 92 -5.84 10.70 -2.27
CA ALA A 92 -6.21 12.07 -2.59
C ALA A 92 -5.39 12.64 -3.77
N GLY A 93 -4.46 11.90 -4.37
CA GLY A 93 -3.73 12.30 -5.56
C GLY A 93 -4.58 12.35 -6.82
N MET A 94 -4.15 13.13 -7.82
CA MET A 94 -4.81 13.21 -9.13
C MET A 94 -4.67 11.89 -9.89
N LYS A 95 -5.69 11.52 -10.68
CA LYS A 95 -5.75 10.23 -11.39
C LYS A 95 -4.50 9.92 -12.22
N GLN A 96 -4.06 10.84 -13.09
CA GLN A 96 -2.91 10.61 -13.97
C GLN A 96 -1.62 10.37 -13.19
N TYR A 97 -1.46 11.07 -12.05
CA TYR A 97 -0.33 10.90 -11.15
C TYR A 97 -0.39 9.54 -10.47
N ALA A 98 -1.53 9.21 -9.83
CA ALA A 98 -1.71 7.96 -9.11
C ALA A 98 -1.48 6.74 -10.03
N GLU A 99 -2.08 6.73 -11.21
CA GLU A 99 -1.90 5.67 -12.19
C GLU A 99 -0.44 5.55 -12.68
N ALA A 100 0.28 6.68 -12.79
CA ALA A 100 1.68 6.66 -13.18
C ALA A 100 2.59 6.08 -12.10
N VAL A 101 2.34 6.40 -10.83
CA VAL A 101 3.06 5.81 -9.70
C VAL A 101 2.76 4.33 -9.57
N VAL A 102 1.48 3.92 -9.63
CA VAL A 102 1.08 2.51 -9.53
C VAL A 102 1.76 1.69 -10.62
N ARG A 103 1.73 2.12 -11.89
CA ARG A 103 2.44 1.43 -12.98
C ARG A 103 3.95 1.28 -12.76
N LEU A 104 4.54 2.12 -11.93
CA LEU A 104 5.97 2.14 -11.67
C LEU A 104 6.36 1.23 -10.50
N ILE A 105 5.53 1.16 -9.46
CA ILE A 105 5.79 0.33 -8.28
C ILE A 105 5.21 -1.09 -8.39
N ASP A 106 4.15 -1.27 -9.18
CA ASP A 106 3.47 -2.55 -9.36
C ASP A 106 3.68 -3.09 -10.78
N THR A 107 4.70 -3.94 -10.93
CA THR A 107 5.02 -4.58 -12.21
C THR A 107 4.27 -5.88 -12.46
N ASN A 108 3.62 -6.44 -11.44
CA ASN A 108 2.99 -7.77 -11.49
C ASN A 108 1.45 -7.70 -11.51
N GLY A 109 0.87 -6.52 -11.31
CA GLY A 109 -0.58 -6.34 -11.25
C GLY A 109 -1.16 -6.71 -9.88
N SER A 110 -0.38 -6.54 -8.82
CA SER A 110 -0.80 -6.77 -7.44
C SER A 110 -1.88 -5.76 -6.96
N VAL A 111 -1.93 -4.57 -7.57
CA VAL A 111 -2.93 -3.52 -7.32
C VAL A 111 -4.15 -3.74 -8.23
N HIS A 112 -5.27 -4.11 -7.62
CA HIS A 112 -6.51 -4.44 -8.34
C HIS A 112 -7.32 -3.20 -8.69
N HIS A 113 -7.27 -2.19 -7.82
CA HIS A 113 -8.04 -0.96 -7.99
C HIS A 113 -7.21 0.27 -7.61
N THR A 114 -7.42 1.38 -8.34
CA THR A 114 -6.87 2.70 -7.99
C THR A 114 -8.00 3.71 -7.94
N ILE A 115 -8.37 4.12 -6.73
CA ILE A 115 -9.33 5.20 -6.47
C ILE A 115 -8.53 6.48 -6.28
N ALA A 116 -8.52 7.32 -7.31
CA ALA A 116 -7.89 8.64 -7.26
C ALA A 116 -8.90 9.72 -6.85
N ARG A 117 -8.40 10.95 -6.66
CA ARG A 117 -9.22 12.13 -6.35
C ARG A 117 -10.37 12.30 -7.35
N ASP A 118 -11.58 12.31 -6.81
CA ASP A 118 -12.80 12.62 -7.54
C ASP A 118 -13.84 13.29 -6.61
N SER A 119 -14.75 14.07 -7.20
CA SER A 119 -15.79 14.82 -6.50
C SER A 119 -16.79 13.98 -5.70
N THR A 120 -16.87 12.67 -5.96
CA THR A 120 -17.74 11.73 -5.23
C THR A 120 -17.37 11.60 -3.76
N TRP A 121 -16.07 11.57 -3.43
CA TRP A 121 -15.57 11.35 -2.07
C TRP A 121 -14.63 12.46 -1.59
N PHE A 122 -13.96 13.17 -2.50
CA PHE A 122 -13.06 14.26 -2.17
C PHE A 122 -13.74 15.63 -2.35
N ARG A 123 -13.89 16.40 -1.27
CA ARG A 123 -14.60 17.70 -1.30
C ARG A 123 -13.82 18.80 -0.58
N GLY A 124 -13.35 19.79 -1.33
CA GLY A 124 -12.58 20.89 -0.77
C GLY A 124 -11.27 20.39 -0.15
N ARG A 125 -11.17 20.44 1.18
CA ARG A 125 -10.04 19.88 1.95
C ARG A 125 -10.33 18.51 2.56
N SER A 126 -11.58 18.05 2.55
CA SER A 126 -11.95 16.75 3.11
C SER A 126 -11.49 15.60 2.21
N CYS A 127 -10.56 14.79 2.71
CA CYS A 127 -10.04 13.55 2.11
C CYS A 127 -10.63 12.28 2.71
N ARG A 128 -11.70 12.37 3.52
CA ARG A 128 -12.25 11.21 4.24
C ARG A 128 -12.56 10.04 3.29
N LYS A 129 -11.90 8.90 3.53
CA LYS A 129 -12.08 7.63 2.83
C LYS A 129 -13.21 6.86 3.49
N ASP A 130 -14.42 7.31 3.19
CA ASP A 130 -15.64 6.72 3.75
C ASP A 130 -15.85 5.29 3.22
N LEU A 131 -15.62 4.27 4.05
CA LEU A 131 -15.69 2.87 3.62
C LEU A 131 -17.11 2.45 3.21
N THR A 132 -18.16 3.17 3.59
CA THR A 132 -19.52 2.90 3.08
C THR A 132 -19.61 3.12 1.56
N LEU A 133 -18.74 3.96 1.00
CA LEU A 133 -18.67 4.19 -0.44
C LEU A 133 -17.85 3.11 -1.16
N LEU A 134 -16.99 2.36 -0.46
CA LEU A 134 -16.04 1.45 -1.10
C LEU A 134 -16.74 0.28 -1.81
N GLY A 135 -17.88 -0.18 -1.27
CA GLY A 135 -18.57 -1.39 -1.74
C GLY A 135 -17.88 -2.67 -1.28
N ARG A 136 -17.30 -2.64 -0.09
CA ARG A 136 -16.59 -3.76 0.55
C ARG A 136 -17.02 -3.85 2.01
N ASP A 137 -16.99 -5.06 2.55
CA ASP A 137 -17.37 -5.30 3.94
C ASP A 137 -16.28 -4.79 4.90
N THR A 138 -16.67 -3.95 5.85
CA THR A 138 -15.78 -3.41 6.89
C THR A 138 -15.23 -4.51 7.80
N GLU A 139 -15.88 -5.67 7.93
CA GLU A 139 -15.30 -6.78 8.70
C GLU A 139 -14.07 -7.41 8.01
N THR A 140 -13.88 -7.16 6.72
CA THR A 140 -12.79 -7.73 5.90
C THR A 140 -11.96 -6.67 5.18
N THR A 141 -12.08 -5.39 5.58
CA THR A 141 -11.36 -4.27 4.96
C THR A 141 -10.45 -3.59 5.97
N ILE A 142 -9.15 -3.52 5.66
CA ILE A 142 -8.14 -2.79 6.44
C ILE A 142 -7.59 -1.62 5.62
N VAL A 143 -7.35 -0.48 6.27
CA VAL A 143 -6.83 0.74 5.64
C VAL A 143 -5.48 1.10 6.26
N PHE A 144 -4.46 1.35 5.44
CA PHE A 144 -3.22 1.98 5.86
C PHE A 144 -3.15 3.41 5.32
N GLU A 145 -2.93 4.33 6.23
CA GLU A 145 -3.04 5.78 6.01
C GLU A 145 -2.01 6.49 6.89
N ASN A 146 -1.54 7.67 6.52
CA ASN A 146 -0.60 8.47 7.30
C ASN A 146 -1.26 9.72 7.94
N THR A 147 -2.39 10.17 7.38
CA THR A 147 -3.24 11.29 7.79
C THR A 147 -4.50 10.81 8.55
N PRO A 148 -4.65 11.14 9.84
CA PRO A 148 -5.80 10.74 10.67
C PRO A 148 -7.18 11.09 10.08
N ASP A 149 -7.34 12.30 9.53
CA ASP A 149 -8.63 12.77 9.01
C ASP A 149 -9.17 11.93 7.85
N CYS A 150 -8.28 11.30 7.08
CA CYS A 150 -8.71 10.48 5.96
C CYS A 150 -9.36 9.16 6.42
N ILE A 151 -9.17 8.70 7.67
CA ILE A 151 -9.83 7.50 8.24
C ILE A 151 -10.95 7.82 9.24
N ARG A 152 -11.34 9.09 9.39
CA ARG A 152 -12.37 9.51 10.35
C ARG A 152 -13.69 8.76 10.19
N GLY A 153 -14.23 8.22 11.27
CA GLY A 153 -15.42 7.36 11.31
C GLY A 153 -15.16 5.88 11.00
N PHE A 154 -13.93 5.52 10.61
CA PHE A 154 -13.50 4.16 10.32
C PHE A 154 -12.18 3.83 11.05
N GLU A 155 -11.99 4.40 12.23
CA GLU A 155 -10.76 4.26 13.04
C GLU A 155 -10.52 2.80 13.45
N GLN A 156 -11.57 1.99 13.54
CA GLN A 156 -11.46 0.55 13.83
C GLN A 156 -10.98 -0.28 12.63
N ASN A 157 -10.96 0.31 11.43
CA ASN A 157 -10.46 -0.29 10.19
C ASN A 157 -9.13 0.32 9.75
N GLY A 158 -8.76 1.47 10.30
CA GLY A 158 -7.58 2.24 9.94
C GLY A 158 -6.37 1.94 10.83
N VAL A 159 -5.23 1.77 10.18
CA VAL A 159 -3.91 1.72 10.80
C VAL A 159 -3.10 2.91 10.30
N LEU A 160 -2.77 3.81 11.23
CA LEU A 160 -1.91 4.94 10.93
C LEU A 160 -0.45 4.53 10.86
N VAL A 161 0.22 4.97 9.79
CA VAL A 161 1.64 4.76 9.56
C VAL A 161 2.38 6.10 9.61
N ALA A 162 3.67 6.07 9.91
CA ALA A 162 4.48 7.28 9.86
C ALA A 162 4.64 7.77 8.41
N ASP A 163 4.68 9.09 8.24
CA ASP A 163 4.99 9.72 6.97
C ASP A 163 6.33 9.21 6.42
N TYR A 164 6.33 8.87 5.14
CA TYR A 164 7.54 8.59 4.39
C TYR A 164 8.03 9.86 3.72
N GLU A 165 9.21 10.33 4.10
CA GLU A 165 9.81 11.57 3.61
C GLU A 165 10.86 11.33 2.50
N GLY A 166 11.01 10.08 2.03
CA GLY A 166 12.03 9.73 1.05
C GLY A 166 13.45 9.68 1.61
N GLY A 167 14.44 9.59 0.72
CA GLY A 167 15.85 9.63 1.08
C GLY A 167 16.43 8.34 1.68
N GLU A 168 17.65 8.45 2.21
CA GLU A 168 18.51 7.32 2.62
C GLU A 168 18.30 6.88 4.09
N LEU A 169 17.26 7.39 4.76
CA LEU A 169 16.95 6.94 6.12
C LEU A 169 16.39 5.51 6.08
N GLU A 170 16.73 4.73 7.10
CA GLU A 170 16.14 3.40 7.28
C GLU A 170 14.64 3.53 7.56
N ASP A 171 13.83 2.84 6.77
CA ASP A 171 12.38 2.76 6.94
C ASP A 171 11.97 1.28 6.84
N HIS A 172 11.34 0.79 7.91
CA HIS A 172 10.85 -0.59 7.99
C HIS A 172 9.33 -0.70 7.97
N THR A 173 8.63 0.39 7.67
CA THR A 173 7.18 0.49 7.83
C THR A 173 6.46 -0.52 6.95
N LEU A 174 6.83 -0.64 5.66
CA LEU A 174 6.17 -1.61 4.78
C LEU A 174 6.50 -3.06 5.17
N TYR A 175 7.67 -3.33 5.75
CA TYR A 175 8.00 -4.65 6.29
C TYR A 175 7.14 -4.98 7.52
N THR A 176 6.87 -4.00 8.39
CA THR A 176 5.97 -4.18 9.53
C THR A 176 4.51 -4.35 9.07
N ILE A 177 4.05 -3.59 8.07
CA ILE A 177 2.74 -3.79 7.43
C ILE A 177 2.64 -5.21 6.85
N LEU A 178 3.67 -5.68 6.15
CA LEU A 178 3.73 -7.03 5.60
C LEU A 178 3.62 -8.10 6.70
N GLY A 179 4.32 -7.93 7.82
CA GLY A 179 4.22 -8.83 8.97
C GLY A 179 2.81 -8.88 9.56
N LEU A 180 2.20 -7.71 9.73
CA LEU A 180 0.83 -7.57 10.23
C LEU A 180 -0.19 -8.21 9.28
N LEU A 181 -0.08 -7.98 7.98
CA LEU A 181 -0.99 -8.55 6.99
C LEU A 181 -0.86 -10.08 6.89
N LYS A 182 0.36 -10.62 6.97
CA LYS A 182 0.58 -12.08 7.03
C LYS A 182 -0.14 -12.71 8.21
N ASP A 183 -0.04 -12.08 9.38
CA ASP A 183 -0.70 -12.57 10.59
C ASP A 183 -2.23 -12.41 10.51
N LEU A 184 -2.72 -11.27 10.01
CA LEU A 184 -4.15 -11.04 9.78
C LEU A 184 -4.76 -12.09 8.83
N VAL A 185 -4.13 -12.33 7.67
CA VAL A 185 -4.60 -13.34 6.71
C VAL A 185 -4.63 -14.73 7.35
N ARG A 186 -3.58 -15.10 8.09
CA ARG A 186 -3.52 -16.39 8.81
C ARG A 186 -4.68 -16.50 9.82
N ARG A 187 -4.84 -15.51 10.70
CA ARG A 187 -5.88 -15.52 11.74
C ARG A 187 -7.29 -15.43 11.15
N ARG A 188 -7.48 -14.75 10.02
CA ARG A 188 -8.78 -14.76 9.32
C ARG A 188 -9.14 -16.15 8.83
N ASN A 189 -8.16 -16.88 8.30
CA ASN A 189 -8.36 -18.24 7.79
C ASN A 189 -8.55 -19.28 8.90
N GLU A 190 -7.83 -19.13 10.02
CA GLU A 190 -7.83 -20.12 11.12
C GLU A 190 -8.89 -19.82 12.20
N GLU A 191 -9.09 -18.54 12.52
CA GLU A 191 -9.90 -18.08 13.66
C GLU A 191 -11.16 -17.30 13.22
N HIS A 192 -11.32 -17.02 11.92
CA HIS A 192 -12.40 -16.18 11.36
C HIS A 192 -12.49 -14.78 11.98
N ILE A 193 -11.38 -14.25 12.51
CA ILE A 193 -11.32 -12.92 13.12
C ILE A 193 -11.71 -11.84 12.11
N THR A 194 -12.46 -10.82 12.54
CA THR A 194 -12.74 -9.64 11.72
C THR A 194 -11.55 -8.67 11.74
N VAL A 195 -11.45 -7.78 10.76
CA VAL A 195 -10.40 -6.74 10.74
C VAL A 195 -10.44 -5.86 12.00
N PRO A 196 -11.60 -5.32 12.45
CA PRO A 196 -11.65 -4.54 13.69
C PRO A 196 -11.21 -5.30 14.95
N GLU A 197 -11.56 -6.58 15.07
CA GLU A 197 -11.10 -7.43 16.18
C GLU A 197 -9.59 -7.70 16.12
N TYR A 198 -9.07 -7.93 14.91
CA TYR A 198 -7.65 -8.10 14.68
C TYR A 198 -6.87 -6.86 15.08
N ILE A 199 -7.27 -5.68 14.57
CA ILE A 199 -6.62 -4.41 14.88
C ILE A 199 -6.58 -4.15 16.39
N ARG A 200 -7.72 -4.37 17.07
CA ARG A 200 -7.83 -4.19 18.53
C ARG A 200 -6.95 -5.16 19.34
N SER A 201 -6.74 -6.37 18.85
CA SER A 201 -5.98 -7.42 19.56
C SER A 201 -4.50 -7.52 19.16
N SER A 202 -4.07 -6.80 18.13
CA SER A 202 -2.72 -6.87 17.61
C SER A 202 -1.72 -6.17 18.53
N ASN A 203 -0.65 -6.87 18.91
CA ASN A 203 0.48 -6.30 19.66
C ASN A 203 1.39 -5.40 18.80
N LEU A 204 1.17 -5.39 17.48
CA LEU A 204 1.87 -4.53 16.52
C LEU A 204 1.29 -3.12 16.44
N LEU A 205 0.14 -2.90 17.04
CA LEU A 205 -0.61 -1.66 16.97
C LEU A 205 -0.77 -1.07 18.37
N ASN A 206 -0.68 0.24 18.46
CA ASN A 206 -0.97 0.98 19.68
C ASN A 206 -2.12 1.95 19.42
N LEU A 207 -3.16 1.91 20.26
CA LEU A 207 -4.18 2.95 20.27
C LEU A 207 -3.57 4.24 20.84
N ARG A 208 -3.59 5.32 20.07
CA ARG A 208 -3.04 6.62 20.45
C ARG A 208 -4.04 7.72 20.15
N VAL A 209 -3.99 8.78 20.95
CA VAL A 209 -4.63 10.05 20.62
C VAL A 209 -3.68 10.81 19.69
N VAL A 210 -4.16 11.16 18.50
CA VAL A 210 -3.39 11.85 17.45
C VAL A 210 -4.07 13.17 17.09
N PRO A 211 -3.31 14.26 16.89
CA PRO A 211 -3.86 15.51 16.40
C PRO A 211 -4.29 15.38 14.93
N THR A 212 -5.26 16.19 14.53
CA THR A 212 -5.81 16.22 13.17
C THR A 212 -5.52 17.55 12.47
N ASP A 213 -5.68 17.58 11.15
CA ASP A 213 -5.58 18.82 10.36
C ASP A 213 -6.76 19.77 10.62
N ASP A 214 -7.89 19.24 11.11
CA ASP A 214 -9.06 20.01 11.52
C ASP A 214 -8.88 20.69 12.90
N GLY A 215 -7.76 20.41 13.59
CA GLY A 215 -7.38 21.03 14.87
C GLY A 215 -8.02 20.37 16.10
N ASP A 216 -8.65 19.21 15.94
CA ASP A 216 -9.10 18.34 17.02
C ASP A 216 -8.15 17.13 17.19
N GLU A 217 -8.59 16.13 17.95
CA GLU A 217 -7.82 14.90 18.20
C GLU A 217 -8.69 13.67 17.91
N MET A 218 -8.05 12.59 17.46
CA MET A 218 -8.69 11.30 17.19
C MET A 218 -7.98 10.16 17.91
N SER A 219 -8.72 9.14 18.34
CA SER A 219 -8.13 7.90 18.86
C SER A 219 -7.95 6.90 17.71
N CYS A 220 -6.71 6.67 17.30
CA CYS A 220 -6.36 5.85 16.14
C CYS A 220 -5.36 4.75 16.50
N TYR A 221 -5.43 3.61 15.83
CA TYR A 221 -4.41 2.58 15.93
C TYR A 221 -3.21 2.97 15.07
N CYS A 222 -2.04 3.11 15.70
CA CYS A 222 -0.79 3.45 15.03
C CYS A 222 0.11 2.22 14.96
N LEU A 223 0.77 2.03 13.81
CA LEU A 223 1.77 1.00 13.62
C LEU A 223 2.98 1.24 14.53
N ASN A 224 3.47 0.18 15.18
CA ASN A 224 4.67 0.28 16.00
C ASN A 224 5.91 0.51 15.13
N ALA A 225 6.68 1.54 15.47
CA ALA A 225 7.90 1.93 14.74
C ALA A 225 9.05 0.90 14.81
N TYR A 226 8.92 -0.16 15.62
CA TYR A 226 10.00 -1.11 15.86
C TYR A 226 9.50 -2.56 15.82
N TRP A 227 10.03 -3.34 14.87
CA TRP A 227 9.87 -4.79 14.80
C TRP A 227 11.25 -5.48 14.94
N PRO A 228 11.66 -5.86 16.16
CA PRO A 228 12.99 -6.43 16.40
C PRO A 228 13.18 -7.90 15.96
N GLU A 229 12.14 -8.67 15.66
CA GLU A 229 12.26 -10.15 15.65
C GLU A 229 12.40 -10.83 14.28
N LEU A 230 12.47 -10.09 13.15
CA LEU A 230 12.54 -10.71 11.81
C LEU A 230 13.94 -10.84 11.18
N GLU A 231 15.01 -10.30 11.80
CA GLU A 231 16.38 -10.56 11.33
C GLU A 231 16.79 -12.05 11.44
N MET A 232 16.10 -12.86 12.24
CA MET A 232 16.44 -14.27 12.46
C MET A 232 15.81 -15.27 11.47
N LYS A 233 14.90 -14.87 10.58
CA LYS A 233 14.17 -15.83 9.71
C LYS A 233 14.34 -15.66 8.20
N ILE A 234 14.96 -14.57 7.73
CA ILE A 234 15.20 -14.34 6.29
C ILE A 234 16.57 -14.86 5.82
N SER A 235 17.47 -15.26 6.72
CA SER A 235 18.76 -15.87 6.36
C SER A 235 18.71 -17.40 6.22
N LYS A 236 18.03 -17.89 5.18
CA LYS A 236 18.40 -19.18 4.57
C LYS A 236 18.53 -19.01 3.06
N PRO A 237 19.75 -19.11 2.48
CA PRO A 237 19.89 -19.05 1.04
C PRO A 237 19.28 -20.30 0.41
N LEU A 238 18.35 -20.09 -0.51
CA LEU A 238 17.92 -21.10 -1.49
C LEU A 238 19.18 -21.60 -2.22
N LYS A 239 19.46 -22.89 -2.08
CA LYS A 239 20.55 -23.56 -2.82
C LYS A 239 20.31 -23.39 -4.32
N CYS A 240 21.11 -22.54 -4.97
CA CYS A 240 21.23 -22.52 -6.42
C CYS A 240 21.61 -23.94 -6.89
N ARG A 241 20.68 -24.62 -7.56
CA ARG A 241 20.97 -25.82 -8.35
C ARG A 241 21.89 -25.37 -9.49
N LYS A 242 23.18 -25.68 -9.39
CA LYS A 242 24.12 -25.57 -10.52
C LYS A 242 23.64 -26.52 -11.62
N PHE A 243 23.26 -25.95 -12.75
CA PHE A 243 23.17 -26.69 -14.00
C PHE A 243 24.58 -27.17 -14.39
N LEU A 244 24.62 -28.41 -14.87
CA LEU A 244 25.77 -29.10 -15.41
C LEU A 244 26.48 -28.27 -16.49
N TYR A 245 27.82 -28.27 -16.42
CA TYR A 245 28.62 -28.40 -17.63
C TYR A 245 29.66 -29.50 -17.39
N CYS A 246 29.54 -30.56 -18.18
CA CYS A 246 30.54 -31.61 -18.34
C CYS A 246 31.75 -31.08 -19.10
N ILE A 247 32.93 -31.62 -18.77
CA ILE A 247 34.19 -31.84 -19.51
C ILE A 247 35.22 -31.92 -18.36
N GLY A 248 36.00 -32.95 -18.11
CA GLY A 248 36.45 -34.09 -18.89
C GLY A 248 37.84 -34.43 -18.32
N ASP A 249 37.97 -35.62 -17.74
CA ASP A 249 39.18 -36.42 -17.51
C ASP A 249 40.52 -35.79 -17.06
N ARG A 250 40.95 -36.25 -15.88
CA ARG A 250 42.23 -36.96 -15.63
C ARG A 250 43.53 -36.40 -16.24
N ARG A 251 44.47 -36.01 -15.37
CA ARG A 251 45.58 -36.87 -14.90
C ARG A 251 46.57 -36.10 -14.00
N ASN A 252 46.98 -36.78 -12.93
CA ASN A 252 48.21 -36.52 -12.16
C ASN A 252 49.43 -36.43 -13.08
N ILE A 253 50.43 -35.64 -12.67
CA ILE A 253 51.83 -36.05 -12.49
C ILE A 253 52.57 -34.92 -11.77
N ALA A 254 53.29 -35.29 -10.72
CA ALA A 254 54.23 -34.46 -9.98
C ALA A 254 55.48 -34.12 -10.82
N VAL A 255 56.32 -33.21 -10.34
CA VAL A 255 57.79 -33.31 -10.25
C VAL A 255 58.41 -31.90 -10.33
N HIS A 256 59.15 -31.57 -9.26
CA HIS A 256 60.09 -30.47 -9.01
C HIS A 256 59.56 -29.04 -8.87
#